data_AF-A0AAY4CSU1-F1
#
_entry.id   AF-A0AAY4CSU1-F1
#
_cell.length_a   1.000
_cell.length_b   1.000
_cell.length_c   1.000
_cell.angle_alpha   90.00
_cell.angle_beta   90.00
_cell.angle_gamma   90.00
#
_symmetry.space_group_name_H-M   'P 1'
#
loop_
_entity.id
_entity.type
_entity.pdbx_description
1 polymer ?
#
loop_
_entity_poly.entity_id
_entity_poly.type
_entity_poly.pdbx_seq_one_letter_code
_entity_poly.pdbx_strand_id
1 'polypeptide(L)'
;MSGAALGIEIVVVFFLALFLLHRYGDFRKQQRMVLFGTLLAWYLCFLIVFIIPLDVTTTIYKQCIIDHEPTPAPTTKECYKPWSYIPDGIMPVFWRVVYWTSQCLTWLLLPFMQSYARSGGFSITGKIKTALIENAIYYGTYLLIFGSLLIYVAVHPEWHLSWYELQTIGITAANTWGLFLLVLLMGYGLVEIPRSYWEGSRSGHLLIKTYFKVAKLMTEKADAEENLEDIMEEVRKVSESIKYNHPLRKYIDTILRKCPVEYQEKMGRNMDDYEDFDDKQNTYPSEKSLVKLHKQVIYTVQRHNRTRVQWQMLLEQAFHLEDVAKNETSSSRQFVHSFALLEPASWFSRYLYTPTVGRPAVHFLLST
;
A
#
# COMPACT_ATOMS: atom_id res chain seq x y z
N MET A 1 -29.40 -15.17 18.62
CA MET A 1 -29.14 -13.87 17.95
C MET A 1 -27.67 -13.48 17.84
N SER A 2 -26.70 -14.23 18.37
CA SER A 2 -25.32 -13.73 18.45
C SER A 2 -24.39 -14.10 17.29
N GLY A 3 -24.72 -15.13 16.49
CA GLY A 3 -24.04 -15.36 15.20
C GLY A 3 -24.39 -14.30 14.14
N ALA A 4 -25.53 -13.62 14.28
CA ALA A 4 -25.93 -12.56 13.35
C ALA A 4 -25.04 -11.31 13.48
N ALA A 5 -24.61 -10.96 14.69
CA ALA A 5 -23.69 -9.85 14.92
C ALA A 5 -22.36 -10.09 14.20
N LEU A 6 -21.78 -11.29 14.36
CA LEU A 6 -20.56 -11.70 13.64
C LEU A 6 -20.74 -11.65 12.12
N GLY A 7 -21.88 -12.14 11.62
CA GLY A 7 -22.20 -12.11 10.19
C GLY A 7 -22.31 -10.69 9.62
N ILE A 8 -22.94 -9.76 10.36
CA ILE A 8 -23.06 -8.36 9.98
C ILE A 8 -21.67 -7.71 9.89
N GLU A 9 -20.83 -7.88 10.89
CA GLU A 9 -19.46 -7.32 10.90
C GLU A 9 -18.63 -7.82 9.71
N ILE A 10 -18.64 -9.13 9.45
CA ILE A 10 -17.97 -9.75 8.29
C ILE A 10 -18.41 -9.08 6.99
N VAL A 11 -19.72 -8.89 6.80
CA VAL A 11 -20.27 -8.29 5.58
C VAL A 11 -19.92 -6.81 5.46
N VAL A 12 -20.07 -6.03 6.54
CA VAL A 12 -19.75 -4.60 6.57
C VAL A 12 -18.28 -4.38 6.26
N VAL A 13 -17.39 -5.14 6.90
CA VAL A 13 -15.93 -5.04 6.67
C VAL A 13 -15.55 -5.43 5.24
N PHE A 14 -16.23 -6.42 4.64
CA PHE A 14 -16.01 -6.76 3.23
C PHE A 14 -16.35 -5.61 2.30
N PHE A 15 -17.51 -4.98 2.48
CA PHE A 15 -17.91 -3.83 1.66
C PHE A 15 -17.02 -2.60 1.90
N LEU A 16 -16.58 -2.38 3.15
CA LEU A 16 -15.60 -1.34 3.47
C LEU A 16 -14.29 -1.56 2.73
N ALA A 17 -13.72 -2.78 2.79
CA ALA A 17 -12.49 -3.11 2.09
C ALA A 17 -12.63 -2.95 0.57
N LEU A 18 -13.77 -3.38 0.01
CA LEU A 18 -14.08 -3.25 -1.41
C LEU A 18 -14.22 -1.78 -1.83
N PHE A 19 -14.93 -0.97 -1.04
CA PHE A 19 -15.09 0.46 -1.28
C PHE A 19 -13.74 1.19 -1.26
N LEU A 20 -12.90 0.93 -0.26
CA LEU A 20 -11.57 1.53 -0.15
C LEU A 20 -10.70 1.11 -1.33
N LEU A 21 -10.71 -0.16 -1.71
CA LEU A 21 -9.94 -0.64 -2.87
C LEU A 21 -10.42 0.03 -4.15
N HIS A 22 -11.74 0.21 -4.32
CA HIS A 22 -12.31 0.91 -5.47
C HIS A 22 -11.99 2.41 -5.49
N ARG A 23 -11.92 3.04 -4.31
CA ARG A 23 -11.60 4.46 -4.17
C ARG A 23 -10.13 4.76 -4.49
N TYR A 24 -9.21 3.90 -4.06
CA TYR A 24 -7.77 4.12 -4.17
C TYR A 24 -7.09 3.32 -5.29
N GLY A 25 -7.75 2.31 -5.84
CA GLY A 25 -7.24 1.45 -6.91
C GLY A 25 -8.05 1.54 -8.19
N ASP A 26 -7.41 1.34 -9.34
CA ASP A 26 -8.08 1.26 -10.64
C ASP A 26 -8.36 -0.20 -11.01
N PHE A 27 -9.62 -0.64 -10.91
CA PHE A 27 -10.01 -2.04 -11.13
C PHE A 27 -9.83 -2.48 -12.58
N ARG A 28 -9.82 -1.54 -13.53
CA ARG A 28 -9.73 -1.87 -14.96
C ARG A 28 -8.28 -2.04 -15.40
N LYS A 29 -7.37 -1.26 -14.82
CA LYS A 29 -5.95 -1.30 -15.18
C LYS A 29 -5.15 -2.36 -14.41
N GLN A 30 -5.59 -2.72 -13.21
CA GLN A 30 -4.84 -3.65 -12.35
C GLN A 30 -5.06 -5.12 -12.72
N GLN A 31 -4.04 -5.95 -12.48
CA GLN A 31 -4.13 -7.39 -12.68
C GLN A 31 -5.06 -8.00 -11.63
N ARG A 32 -5.98 -8.89 -12.06
CA ARG A 32 -7.00 -9.51 -11.20
C ARG A 32 -6.43 -10.20 -9.96
N MET A 33 -5.28 -10.85 -10.09
CA MET A 33 -4.60 -11.52 -8.97
C MET A 33 -4.16 -10.52 -7.89
N VAL A 34 -3.61 -9.37 -8.31
CA VAL A 34 -3.19 -8.30 -7.39
C VAL A 34 -4.41 -7.71 -6.70
N LEU A 35 -5.48 -7.45 -7.45
CA LEU A 35 -6.74 -6.95 -6.89
C LEU A 35 -7.29 -7.89 -5.81
N PHE A 36 -7.39 -9.19 -6.12
CA PHE A 36 -7.89 -10.19 -5.16
C PHE A 36 -6.98 -10.32 -3.94
N GLY A 37 -5.67 -10.41 -4.14
CA GLY A 37 -4.71 -10.53 -3.04
C GLY A 37 -4.72 -9.31 -2.12
N THR A 38 -4.81 -8.10 -2.68
CA THR A 38 -4.92 -6.87 -1.89
C THR A 38 -6.27 -6.79 -1.17
N LEU A 39 -7.38 -7.11 -1.83
CA LEU A 39 -8.70 -7.13 -1.19
C LEU A 39 -8.72 -8.08 0.00
N LEU A 40 -8.23 -9.31 -0.20
CA LEU A 40 -8.20 -10.32 0.85
C LEU A 40 -7.28 -9.90 2.02
N ALA A 41 -6.12 -9.32 1.74
CA ALA A 41 -5.23 -8.79 2.77
C ALA A 41 -5.90 -7.70 3.60
N TRP A 42 -6.46 -6.69 2.94
CA TRP A 42 -7.11 -5.56 3.63
C TRP A 42 -8.33 -6.02 4.41
N TYR A 43 -9.13 -6.90 3.82
CA TYR A 43 -10.29 -7.49 4.47
C TYR A 43 -9.91 -8.19 5.78
N LEU A 44 -8.89 -9.04 5.78
CA LEU A 44 -8.42 -9.72 7.00
C LEU A 44 -7.88 -8.73 8.04
N CYS A 45 -7.11 -7.73 7.62
CA CYS A 45 -6.59 -6.70 8.54
C CYS A 45 -7.71 -5.91 9.22
N PHE A 46 -8.69 -5.43 8.46
CA PHE A 46 -9.83 -4.71 9.03
C PHE A 46 -10.71 -5.60 9.89
N LEU A 47 -10.89 -6.86 9.50
CA LEU A 47 -11.71 -7.81 10.23
C LEU A 47 -11.16 -8.05 11.65
N ILE A 48 -9.84 -8.17 11.81
CA ILE A 48 -9.20 -8.35 13.12
C ILE A 48 -9.56 -7.22 14.10
N VAL A 49 -9.64 -5.97 13.63
CA VAL A 49 -9.97 -4.80 14.47
C VAL A 49 -11.34 -4.94 15.13
N PHE A 50 -12.32 -5.47 14.41
CA PHE A 50 -13.68 -5.65 14.92
C PHE A 50 -13.86 -6.98 15.68
N ILE A 51 -13.12 -8.03 15.34
CA ILE A 51 -13.25 -9.33 15.98
C ILE A 51 -12.57 -9.40 17.34
N ILE A 52 -11.45 -8.70 17.55
CA ILE A 52 -10.73 -8.72 18.84
C ILE A 52 -11.66 -8.32 20.01
N PRO A 53 -12.43 -7.21 19.95
CA PRO A 53 -13.38 -6.88 21.00
C PRO A 53 -14.43 -7.97 21.27
N LEU A 54 -14.93 -8.63 20.22
CA LEU A 54 -15.91 -9.72 20.36
C LEU A 54 -15.29 -10.94 21.06
N ASP A 55 -14.04 -11.24 20.76
CA ASP A 55 -13.29 -12.34 21.38
C ASP A 55 -12.99 -12.06 22.85
N VAL A 56 -12.52 -10.84 23.17
CA VAL A 56 -12.26 -10.41 24.55
C VAL A 56 -13.54 -10.45 25.39
N THR A 57 -14.65 -9.90 24.88
CA THR A 57 -15.93 -9.92 25.61
C THR A 57 -16.48 -11.33 25.81
N THR A 58 -16.34 -12.20 24.80
CA THR A 58 -16.73 -13.61 24.92
C THR A 58 -15.86 -14.36 25.92
N THR A 59 -14.55 -14.09 25.94
CA THR A 59 -13.59 -14.72 26.86
C THR A 59 -13.83 -14.28 28.30
N ILE A 60 -14.06 -12.98 28.55
CA ILE A 60 -14.39 -12.46 29.89
C ILE A 60 -15.66 -13.10 30.43
N TYR A 61 -16.70 -13.23 29.58
CA TYR A 61 -17.95 -13.87 29.98
C TYR A 61 -17.75 -15.36 30.34
N LYS A 62 -16.95 -16.09 29.54
CA LYS A 62 -16.63 -17.49 29.82
C LYS A 62 -15.83 -17.65 31.11
N GLN A 63 -14.84 -16.79 31.34
CA GLN A 63 -14.06 -16.80 32.57
C GLN A 63 -14.97 -16.53 33.78
N CYS A 64 -15.89 -15.57 33.68
CA CYS A 64 -16.88 -15.31 34.72
C CYS A 64 -17.70 -16.58 35.06
N ILE A 65 -18.17 -17.33 34.05
CA ILE A 65 -18.92 -18.57 34.29
C ILE A 65 -18.07 -19.60 35.03
N ILE A 66 -16.81 -19.81 34.59
CA ILE A 66 -15.89 -20.76 35.20
C ILE A 66 -15.59 -20.38 36.65
N ASP A 67 -15.36 -19.10 36.92
CA ASP A 67 -15.06 -18.61 38.27
C ASP A 67 -16.28 -18.72 39.22
N HIS A 68 -17.49 -18.90 38.70
CA HIS A 68 -18.74 -19.06 39.46
C HIS A 68 -19.31 -20.49 39.44
N GLU A 69 -18.60 -21.48 38.88
CA GLU A 69 -18.89 -22.89 39.15
C GLU A 69 -18.65 -23.21 40.65
N PRO A 70 -19.41 -24.13 41.26
CA PRO A 70 -19.85 -24.01 42.63
C PRO A 70 -18.70 -24.19 43.63
N THR A 71 -18.10 -23.08 44.05
CA THR A 71 -17.47 -22.98 45.36
C THR A 71 -18.56 -22.67 46.40
N PRO A 72 -18.50 -23.25 47.62
CA PRO A 72 -19.56 -23.16 48.64
C PRO A 72 -19.71 -21.76 49.27
N ALA A 73 -19.15 -20.72 48.66
CA ALA A 73 -19.22 -19.35 49.14
C ALA A 73 -20.24 -18.55 48.31
N PRO A 74 -21.15 -17.78 48.93
CA PRO A 74 -22.13 -16.97 48.21
C PRO A 74 -21.44 -15.74 47.61
N THR A 75 -20.97 -15.83 46.36
CA THR A 75 -20.56 -14.66 45.57
C THR A 75 -21.72 -14.20 44.67
N THR A 76 -22.14 -12.95 44.88
CA THR A 76 -23.34 -12.31 44.30
C THR A 76 -23.12 -11.67 42.92
N LYS A 77 -22.13 -12.09 42.13
CA LYS A 77 -21.87 -11.49 40.81
C LYS A 77 -22.54 -12.31 39.70
N GLU A 78 -23.63 -11.80 39.15
CA GLU A 78 -24.28 -12.39 37.98
C GLU A 78 -23.41 -12.18 36.72
N CYS A 79 -23.13 -13.26 35.98
CA CYS A 79 -22.45 -13.19 34.70
C CYS A 79 -23.44 -12.85 33.58
N TYR A 80 -23.40 -11.60 33.09
CA TYR A 80 -24.26 -11.15 31.99
C TYR A 80 -23.72 -11.61 30.64
N LYS A 81 -24.56 -12.30 29.88
CA LYS A 81 -24.23 -12.72 28.51
C LYS A 81 -24.18 -11.50 27.59
N PRO A 82 -23.03 -11.21 26.94
CA PRO A 82 -22.95 -10.07 26.03
C PRO A 82 -23.79 -10.34 24.77
N TRP A 83 -24.37 -9.28 24.19
CA TRP A 83 -25.08 -9.36 22.90
C TRP A 83 -24.17 -9.99 21.82
N SER A 84 -22.90 -9.61 21.81
CA SER A 84 -21.85 -10.13 20.92
C SER A 84 -21.39 -11.57 21.17
N TYR A 85 -21.98 -12.32 22.11
CA TYR A 85 -21.45 -13.64 22.52
C TYR A 85 -21.29 -14.63 21.37
N ILE A 86 -20.09 -15.11 21.06
CA ILE A 86 -19.91 -16.08 19.98
C ILE A 86 -19.99 -17.52 20.51
N PRO A 87 -20.79 -18.42 19.90
CA PRO A 87 -20.84 -19.83 20.28
C PRO A 87 -19.47 -20.53 20.26
N ASP A 88 -19.35 -21.56 21.09
CA ASP A 88 -18.14 -22.38 21.19
C ASP A 88 -17.79 -23.05 19.86
N GLY A 89 -16.48 -23.22 19.61
CA GLY A 89 -15.95 -23.83 18.39
C GLY A 89 -15.82 -22.88 17.19
N ILE A 90 -16.64 -21.83 17.08
CA ILE A 90 -16.56 -20.87 15.95
C ILE A 90 -15.27 -20.05 16.02
N MET A 91 -14.95 -19.47 17.18
CA MET A 91 -13.81 -18.58 17.35
C MET A 91 -12.45 -19.27 17.07
N PRO A 92 -12.17 -20.49 17.56
CA PRO A 92 -10.93 -21.19 17.21
C PRO A 92 -10.79 -21.51 15.71
N VAL A 93 -11.89 -21.87 15.04
CA VAL A 93 -11.89 -22.12 13.59
C VAL A 93 -11.64 -20.82 12.84
N PHE A 94 -12.31 -19.74 13.23
CA PHE A 94 -12.13 -18.41 12.67
C PHE A 94 -10.67 -17.96 12.75
N TRP A 95 -10.07 -18.00 13.95
CA TRP A 95 -8.67 -17.62 14.13
C TRP A 95 -7.71 -18.52 13.37
N ARG A 96 -8.01 -19.82 13.23
CA ARG A 96 -7.22 -20.73 12.40
C ARG A 96 -7.23 -20.31 10.92
N VAL A 97 -8.41 -19.95 10.39
CA VAL A 97 -8.53 -19.46 9.00
C VAL A 97 -7.79 -18.15 8.83
N VAL A 98 -8.00 -17.17 9.73
CA VAL A 98 -7.31 -15.88 9.67
C VAL A 98 -5.80 -16.06 9.76
N TYR A 99 -5.32 -16.88 10.69
CA TYR A 99 -3.90 -17.15 10.88
C TYR A 99 -3.26 -17.72 9.62
N TRP A 100 -3.73 -18.87 9.14
CA TRP A 100 -3.10 -19.55 7.99
C TRP A 100 -3.22 -18.74 6.71
N THR A 101 -4.36 -18.06 6.52
CA THR A 101 -4.56 -17.21 5.37
C THR A 101 -3.60 -16.02 5.43
N SER A 102 -3.50 -15.33 6.56
CA SER A 102 -2.54 -14.22 6.75
C SER A 102 -1.09 -14.65 6.56
N GLN A 103 -0.71 -15.85 7.03
CA GLN A 103 0.64 -16.39 6.80
C GLN A 103 0.89 -16.62 5.31
N CYS A 104 -0.05 -17.23 4.59
CA CYS A 104 0.05 -17.44 3.15
C CYS A 104 0.14 -16.11 2.38
N LEU A 105 -0.68 -15.12 2.74
CA LEU A 105 -0.62 -13.81 2.09
C LEU A 105 0.72 -13.10 2.35
N THR A 106 1.19 -13.11 3.60
CA THR A 106 2.37 -12.37 4.03
C THR A 106 3.65 -12.95 3.46
N TRP A 107 3.79 -14.28 3.48
CA TRP A 107 5.06 -14.94 3.15
C TRP A 107 5.12 -15.50 1.73
N LEU A 108 3.97 -15.68 1.06
CA LEU A 108 3.93 -16.23 -0.30
C LEU A 108 3.32 -15.25 -1.29
N LEU A 109 2.04 -14.90 -1.12
CA LEU A 109 1.29 -14.21 -2.17
C LEU A 109 1.76 -12.76 -2.39
N LEU A 110 1.83 -11.94 -1.33
CA LEU A 110 2.19 -10.52 -1.45
C LEU A 110 3.63 -10.31 -1.95
N PRO A 111 4.66 -11.00 -1.41
CA PRO A 111 6.03 -10.87 -1.90
C PRO A 111 6.17 -11.34 -3.36
N PHE A 112 5.50 -12.44 -3.72
CA PHE A 112 5.47 -12.92 -5.09
C PHE A 112 4.85 -11.90 -6.04
N MET A 113 3.68 -11.34 -5.70
CA MET A 113 3.00 -10.34 -6.52
C MET A 113 3.84 -9.07 -6.68
N GLN A 114 4.56 -8.63 -5.64
CA GLN A 114 5.46 -7.48 -5.72
C GLN A 114 6.59 -7.71 -6.71
N SER A 115 7.29 -8.84 -6.64
CA SER A 115 8.35 -9.17 -7.61
C SER A 115 7.80 -9.43 -9.01
N TYR A 116 6.63 -10.07 -9.14
CA TYR A 116 5.97 -10.29 -10.42
C TYR A 116 5.63 -8.97 -11.12
N ALA A 117 5.03 -8.02 -10.40
CA ALA A 117 4.64 -6.71 -10.93
C ALA A 117 5.85 -5.85 -11.34
N ARG A 118 6.99 -6.01 -10.66
CA ARG A 118 8.24 -5.29 -10.95
C ARG A 118 9.16 -6.02 -11.92
N SER A 119 8.78 -7.20 -12.41
CA SER A 119 9.62 -7.98 -13.33
C SER A 119 9.57 -7.42 -14.77
N GLY A 120 10.73 -7.33 -15.42
CA GLY A 120 10.85 -6.90 -16.82
C GLY A 120 10.63 -8.02 -17.85
N GLY A 121 10.20 -9.21 -17.40
CA GLY A 121 10.01 -10.36 -18.28
C GLY A 121 8.92 -10.10 -19.34
N PHE A 122 9.19 -10.44 -20.59
CA PHE A 122 8.23 -10.26 -21.70
C PHE A 122 7.15 -11.36 -21.75
N SER A 123 7.39 -12.50 -21.10
CA SER A 123 6.45 -13.62 -21.00
C SER A 123 5.99 -13.85 -19.56
N ILE A 124 4.79 -14.41 -19.37
CA ILE A 124 4.25 -14.75 -18.04
C ILE A 124 5.20 -15.71 -17.30
N THR A 125 5.72 -16.72 -17.99
CA THR A 125 6.69 -17.67 -17.44
C THR A 125 7.99 -16.99 -17.01
N GLY A 126 8.49 -16.05 -17.82
CA GLY A 126 9.65 -15.24 -17.48
C GLY A 126 9.41 -14.42 -16.21
N LYS A 127 8.25 -13.77 -16.09
CA LYS A 127 7.86 -13.01 -14.90
C LYS A 127 7.75 -13.88 -13.65
N ILE A 128 7.11 -15.05 -13.75
CA ILE A 128 7.00 -16.02 -12.63
C ILE A 128 8.40 -16.49 -12.20
N LYS A 129 9.25 -16.86 -13.16
CA LYS A 129 10.62 -17.31 -12.88
C LYS A 129 11.43 -16.23 -12.18
N THR A 130 11.40 -15.00 -12.68
CA THR A 130 12.08 -13.86 -12.04
C THR A 130 11.55 -13.63 -10.63
N ALA A 131 10.23 -13.65 -10.44
CA ALA A 131 9.62 -13.44 -9.13
C ALA A 131 10.02 -14.53 -8.12
N LEU A 132 10.03 -15.80 -8.53
CA LEU A 132 10.48 -16.89 -7.69
C LEU A 132 11.97 -16.79 -7.34
N ILE A 133 12.83 -16.43 -8.30
CA ILE A 133 14.27 -16.26 -8.06
C ILE A 133 14.53 -15.11 -7.08
N GLU A 134 13.90 -13.94 -7.28
CA GLU A 134 14.08 -12.79 -6.38
C GLU A 134 13.65 -13.13 -4.95
N ASN A 135 12.50 -13.80 -4.77
CA ASN A 135 12.04 -14.24 -3.46
C ASN A 135 12.93 -15.35 -2.87
N ALA A 136 13.37 -16.31 -3.68
CA ALA A 136 14.27 -17.39 -3.22
C ALA A 136 15.63 -16.84 -2.77
N ILE A 137 16.17 -15.82 -3.44
CA ILE A 137 17.38 -15.13 -2.99
C ILE A 137 17.12 -14.46 -1.65
N TYR A 138 16.02 -13.71 -1.52
CA TYR A 138 15.66 -13.01 -0.28
C TYR A 138 15.49 -13.98 0.89
N TYR A 139 14.66 -15.02 0.76
CA TYR A 139 14.46 -15.99 1.84
C TYR A 139 15.69 -16.88 2.07
N GLY A 140 16.43 -17.19 1.01
CA GLY A 140 17.67 -17.96 1.07
C GLY A 140 18.74 -17.27 1.89
N THR A 141 18.89 -15.95 1.78
CA THR A 141 19.85 -15.20 2.62
C THR A 141 19.46 -15.22 4.10
N TYR A 142 18.18 -15.05 4.43
CA TYR A 142 17.70 -15.20 5.82
C TYR A 142 17.94 -16.62 6.35
N LEU A 143 17.67 -17.64 5.54
CA LEU A 143 17.88 -19.02 5.93
C LEU A 143 19.37 -19.33 6.16
N LEU A 144 20.27 -18.77 5.34
CA LEU A 144 21.71 -18.90 5.54
C LEU A 144 22.18 -18.24 6.84
N ILE A 145 21.71 -17.02 7.13
CA ILE A 145 22.04 -16.31 8.38
C ILE A 145 21.49 -17.08 9.58
N PHE A 146 20.24 -17.53 9.52
CA PHE A 146 19.63 -18.30 10.60
C PHE A 146 20.35 -19.64 10.79
N GLY A 147 20.69 -20.33 9.70
CA GLY A 147 21.43 -21.58 9.73
C GLY A 147 22.83 -21.44 10.32
N SER A 148 23.57 -20.37 10.00
CA SER A 148 24.88 -20.13 10.60
C SER A 148 24.81 -19.86 12.10
N LEU A 149 23.79 -19.13 12.56
CA LEU A 149 23.52 -18.94 13.98
C LEU A 149 23.15 -20.26 14.68
N LEU A 150 22.35 -21.12 14.05
CA LEU A 150 22.04 -22.43 14.61
C LEU A 150 23.27 -23.33 14.70
N ILE A 151 24.15 -23.33 13.69
CA ILE A 151 25.41 -24.08 13.74
C ILE A 151 26.28 -23.57 14.88
N TYR A 152 26.38 -22.25 15.06
CA TYR A 152 27.12 -21.67 16.18
C TYR A 152 26.60 -22.17 17.54
N VAL A 153 25.28 -22.19 17.74
CA VAL A 153 24.67 -22.70 18.99
C VAL A 153 24.88 -24.21 19.14
N ALA A 154 24.76 -24.99 18.05
CA ALA A 154 24.88 -26.45 18.09
C ALA A 154 26.32 -26.95 18.34
N VAL A 155 27.34 -26.15 18.03
CA VAL A 155 28.75 -26.49 18.27
C VAL A 155 29.18 -26.18 19.71
N HIS A 156 28.42 -25.37 20.44
CA HIS A 156 28.72 -25.08 21.85
C HIS A 156 28.49 -26.32 22.72
N PRO A 157 29.52 -26.83 23.42
CA PRO A 157 29.47 -28.12 24.11
C PRO A 157 28.49 -28.16 25.30
N GLU A 158 28.05 -27.00 25.77
CA GLU A 158 27.11 -26.85 26.90
C GLU A 158 25.64 -26.83 26.44
N TRP A 159 25.36 -26.69 25.13
CA TRP A 159 24.00 -26.48 24.61
C TRP A 159 23.58 -27.64 23.70
N HIS A 160 22.72 -28.52 24.22
CA HIS A 160 22.03 -29.49 23.38
C HIS A 160 20.84 -28.83 22.68
N LEU A 161 20.72 -29.03 21.36
CA LEU A 161 19.59 -28.48 20.59
C LEU A 161 18.62 -29.61 20.22
N SER A 162 17.53 -29.75 20.96
CA SER A 162 16.42 -30.63 20.62
C SER A 162 15.49 -29.98 19.60
N TRP A 163 14.69 -30.81 18.90
CA TRP A 163 13.67 -30.32 17.97
C TRP A 163 12.63 -29.42 18.67
N TYR A 164 12.27 -29.74 19.92
CA TYR A 164 11.33 -28.94 20.72
C TYR A 164 11.90 -27.56 21.07
N GLU A 165 13.18 -27.49 21.44
CA GLU A 165 13.87 -26.22 21.70
C GLU A 165 13.97 -25.38 20.42
N LEU A 166 14.24 -26.01 19.27
CA LEU A 166 14.26 -25.33 17.98
C LEU A 166 12.88 -24.75 17.61
N GLN A 167 11.80 -25.50 17.83
CA GLN A 167 10.43 -24.99 17.66
C GLN A 167 10.15 -23.82 18.60
N THR A 168 10.59 -23.92 19.86
CA THR A 168 10.43 -22.86 20.86
C THR A 168 11.19 -21.60 20.47
N ILE A 169 12.42 -21.72 19.97
CA ILE A 169 13.22 -20.60 19.43
C ILE A 169 12.48 -19.96 18.26
N GLY A 170 11.95 -20.76 17.32
CA GLY A 170 11.21 -20.25 16.16
C GLY A 170 9.94 -19.47 16.54
N ILE A 171 9.13 -20.02 17.45
CA ILE A 171 7.92 -19.37 17.96
C ILE A 171 8.30 -18.07 18.70
N THR A 172 9.33 -18.12 19.53
CA THR A 172 9.80 -16.95 20.29
C THR A 172 10.31 -15.87 19.35
N ALA A 173 11.13 -16.23 18.35
CA ALA A 173 11.67 -15.29 17.36
C ALA A 173 10.56 -14.65 16.50
N ALA A 174 9.55 -15.42 16.08
CA ALA A 174 8.42 -14.89 15.34
C ALA A 174 7.60 -13.89 16.19
N ASN A 175 7.36 -14.22 17.46
CA ASN A 175 6.67 -13.34 18.39
C ASN A 175 7.47 -12.08 18.73
N THR A 176 8.79 -12.19 18.95
CA THR A 176 9.64 -11.01 19.21
C THR A 176 9.72 -10.08 18.00
N TRP A 177 9.76 -10.62 16.78
CA TRP A 177 9.67 -9.82 15.56
C TRP A 177 8.34 -9.05 15.49
N GLY A 178 7.22 -9.72 15.77
CA GLY A 178 5.89 -9.08 15.81
C GLY A 178 5.80 -7.98 16.87
N LEU A 179 6.28 -8.24 18.09
CA LEU A 179 6.30 -7.26 19.18
C LEU A 179 7.22 -6.07 18.87
N PHE A 180 8.38 -6.32 18.26
CA PHE A 180 9.30 -5.26 17.84
C PHE A 180 8.62 -4.32 16.83
N LEU A 181 7.98 -4.85 15.80
CA LEU A 181 7.21 -4.04 14.84
C LEU A 181 6.05 -3.31 15.51
N LEU A 182 5.33 -3.96 16.43
CA LEU A 182 4.25 -3.34 17.18
C LEU A 182 4.76 -2.13 17.95
N VAL A 183 5.85 -2.26 18.70
CA VAL A 183 6.44 -1.15 19.47
C VAL A 183 6.82 0.03 18.56
N LEU A 184 7.47 -0.24 17.42
CA LEU A 184 7.84 0.81 16.46
C LEU A 184 6.62 1.53 15.85
N LEU A 185 5.63 0.76 15.38
CA LEU A 185 4.46 1.31 14.71
C LEU A 185 3.48 1.98 15.68
N MET A 186 3.32 1.42 16.88
CA MET A 186 2.48 1.97 17.94
C MET A 186 3.00 3.34 18.42
N GLY A 187 4.31 3.53 18.49
CA GLY A 187 4.90 4.83 18.80
C GLY A 187 4.46 5.92 17.81
N TYR A 188 4.49 5.62 16.51
CA TYR A 188 3.99 6.53 15.48
C TYR A 188 2.47 6.75 15.60
N GLY A 189 1.71 5.66 15.78
CA GLY A 189 0.24 5.70 15.87
C GLY A 189 -0.29 6.49 17.06
N LEU A 190 0.30 6.32 18.25
CA LEU A 190 -0.16 6.97 19.49
C LEU A 190 0.35 8.41 19.64
N VAL A 191 1.49 8.75 19.05
CA VAL A 191 2.12 10.07 19.25
C VAL A 191 1.98 10.95 18.01
N GLU A 192 2.48 10.50 16.86
CA GLU A 192 2.57 11.34 15.67
C GLU A 192 1.19 11.61 15.06
N ILE A 193 0.27 10.64 15.07
CA ILE A 193 -1.09 10.87 14.53
C ILE A 193 -1.83 11.94 15.34
N PRO A 194 -2.04 11.84 16.68
CA PRO A 194 -2.71 12.91 17.43
C PRO A 194 -1.99 14.25 17.35
N ARG A 195 -0.65 14.23 17.43
CA ARG A 195 0.17 15.44 17.26
C ARG A 195 -0.04 16.09 15.90
N SER A 196 -0.13 15.31 14.82
CA SER A 196 -0.35 15.84 13.48
C SER A 196 -1.71 16.54 13.34
N TYR A 197 -2.76 16.04 13.99
CA TYR A 197 -4.06 16.72 14.05
C TYR A 197 -4.01 17.99 14.89
N TRP A 198 -3.34 17.95 16.04
CA TRP A 198 -3.17 19.12 16.90
C TRP A 198 -2.35 20.24 16.24
N GLU A 199 -1.24 19.88 15.58
CA GLU A 199 -0.44 20.84 14.80
C GLU A 199 -1.16 21.28 13.53
N GLY A 200 -1.99 20.41 12.95
CA GLY A 200 -2.82 20.70 11.78
C GLY A 200 -3.87 21.78 12.01
N SER A 201 -4.29 22.00 13.26
CA SER A 201 -5.20 23.10 13.59
C SER A 201 -4.51 24.48 13.59
N ARG A 202 -3.17 24.53 13.53
CA ARG A 202 -2.39 25.78 13.52
C ARG A 202 -2.07 26.18 12.08
N SER A 203 -2.95 26.98 11.45
CA SER A 203 -2.88 27.35 10.02
C SER A 203 -1.50 27.84 9.57
N GLY A 204 -0.87 28.76 10.32
CA GLY A 204 0.45 29.29 9.96
C GLY A 204 1.59 28.26 10.00
N HIS A 205 1.62 27.39 11.03
CA HIS A 205 2.61 26.31 11.11
C HIS A 205 2.39 25.27 10.01
N LEU A 206 1.14 24.90 9.77
CA LEU A 206 0.77 23.94 8.73
C LEU A 206 1.16 24.45 7.34
N LEU A 207 0.97 25.74 7.06
CA LEU A 207 1.37 26.37 5.79
C LEU A 207 2.90 26.28 5.59
N ILE A 208 3.69 26.70 6.57
CA ILE A 208 5.16 26.64 6.51
C ILE A 208 5.65 25.19 6.34
N LYS A 209 5.09 24.25 7.11
CA LYS A 209 5.39 22.81 7.00
C LYS A 209 5.06 22.27 5.61
N THR A 210 3.96 22.73 5.02
CA THR A 210 3.54 22.33 3.67
C THR A 210 4.48 22.88 2.61
N TYR A 211 4.87 24.17 2.67
CA TYR A 211 5.86 24.73 1.75
C TYR A 211 7.20 23.99 1.80
N PHE A 212 7.70 23.66 2.99
CA PHE A 212 8.92 22.86 3.13
C PHE A 212 8.79 21.50 2.45
N LYS A 213 7.66 20.81 2.62
CA LYS A 213 7.39 19.53 1.96
C LYS A 213 7.27 19.68 0.44
N VAL A 214 6.63 20.75 -0.06
CA VAL A 214 6.51 21.04 -1.51
C VAL A 214 7.90 21.23 -2.11
N ALA A 215 8.76 22.02 -1.46
CA ALA A 215 10.13 22.25 -1.90
C ALA A 215 10.93 20.94 -1.95
N LYS A 216 10.87 20.13 -0.88
CA LYS A 216 11.54 18.82 -0.85
C LYS A 216 11.04 17.89 -1.97
N LEU A 217 9.72 17.79 -2.15
CA LEU A 217 9.13 16.90 -3.13
C LEU A 217 9.36 17.38 -4.58
N MET A 218 9.58 18.69 -4.77
CA MET A 218 10.01 19.24 -6.07
C MET A 218 11.39 18.71 -6.47
N THR A 219 12.34 18.63 -5.53
CA THR A 219 13.65 18.01 -5.78
C THR A 219 13.49 16.53 -6.15
N GLU A 220 12.72 15.76 -5.37
CA GLU A 220 12.48 14.34 -5.69
C GLU A 220 11.76 14.13 -7.04
N LYS A 221 10.91 15.07 -7.44
CA LYS A 221 10.25 15.09 -8.74
C LYS A 221 11.27 15.37 -9.86
N ALA A 222 12.13 16.37 -9.69
CA ALA A 222 13.17 16.71 -10.66
C ALA A 222 14.13 15.52 -10.88
N ASP A 223 14.61 14.88 -9.81
CA ASP A 223 15.45 13.67 -9.89
C ASP A 223 14.75 12.52 -10.64
N ALA A 224 13.44 12.39 -10.47
CA ALA A 224 12.64 11.36 -11.15
C ALA A 224 12.38 11.71 -12.63
N GLU A 225 12.34 12.99 -12.99
CA GLU A 225 12.24 13.49 -14.36
C GLU A 225 13.56 13.28 -15.11
N GLU A 226 14.70 13.64 -14.51
CA GLU A 226 16.04 13.42 -15.08
C GLU A 226 16.29 11.92 -15.35
N ASN A 227 16.08 11.07 -14.34
CA ASN A 227 16.24 9.62 -14.52
C ASN A 227 15.27 9.05 -15.56
N LEU A 228 14.09 9.65 -15.77
CA LEU A 228 13.20 9.25 -16.85
C LEU A 228 13.80 9.60 -18.21
N GLU A 229 14.34 10.82 -18.36
CA GLU A 229 15.00 11.26 -19.60
C GLU A 229 16.18 10.36 -19.97
N ASP A 230 17.05 10.04 -19.02
CA ASP A 230 18.21 9.14 -19.22
C ASP A 230 17.76 7.78 -19.78
N ILE A 231 16.77 7.16 -19.13
CA ILE A 231 16.27 5.84 -19.54
C ILE A 231 15.53 5.92 -20.89
N MET A 232 14.84 7.03 -21.18
CA MET A 232 14.22 7.22 -22.50
C MET A 232 15.26 7.37 -23.60
N GLU A 233 16.42 7.98 -23.33
CA GLU A 233 17.54 8.03 -24.28
C GLU A 233 18.15 6.64 -24.51
N GLU A 234 18.32 5.82 -23.47
CA GLU A 234 18.75 4.43 -23.61
C GLU A 234 17.76 3.61 -24.47
N VAL A 235 16.46 3.76 -24.23
CA VAL A 235 15.41 3.11 -25.04
C VAL A 235 15.51 3.54 -26.50
N ARG A 236 15.74 4.82 -26.76
CA ARG A 236 15.91 5.35 -28.11
C ARG A 236 17.11 4.71 -28.81
N LYS A 237 18.30 4.74 -28.19
CA LYS A 237 19.53 4.14 -28.73
C LYS A 237 19.35 2.66 -29.05
N VAL A 238 18.73 1.92 -28.14
CA VAL A 238 18.45 0.48 -28.33
C VAL A 238 17.43 0.25 -29.45
N SER A 239 16.39 1.08 -29.55
CA SER A 239 15.39 1.00 -30.61
C SER A 239 16.00 1.25 -31.99
N GLU A 240 16.87 2.26 -32.11
CA GLU A 240 17.60 2.60 -33.35
C GLU A 240 18.57 1.49 -33.77
N SER A 241 19.21 0.81 -32.81
CA SER A 241 20.14 -0.30 -33.10
C SER A 241 19.48 -1.58 -33.66
N ILE A 242 18.16 -1.76 -33.46
CA ILE A 242 17.45 -2.99 -33.83
C ILE A 242 16.60 -2.76 -35.09
N LYS A 243 17.04 -3.36 -36.20
CA LYS A 243 16.31 -3.36 -37.48
C LYS A 243 14.88 -3.90 -37.33
N TYR A 244 13.95 -3.40 -38.15
CA TYR A 244 12.52 -3.73 -38.09
C TYR A 244 12.24 -5.24 -38.22
N ASN A 245 13.00 -5.95 -39.06
CA ASN A 245 12.82 -7.38 -39.31
C ASN A 245 13.43 -8.30 -38.23
N HIS A 246 14.08 -7.76 -37.19
CA HIS A 246 14.77 -8.57 -36.20
C HIS A 246 13.78 -9.18 -35.18
N PRO A 247 13.95 -10.45 -34.75
CA PRO A 247 13.05 -11.10 -33.78
C PRO A 247 12.93 -10.38 -32.43
N LEU A 248 13.93 -9.56 -32.04
CA LEU A 248 13.91 -8.77 -30.82
C LEU A 248 13.04 -7.50 -30.92
N ARG A 249 12.61 -7.10 -32.12
CA ARG A 249 11.79 -5.89 -32.32
C ARG A 249 10.49 -5.95 -31.52
N LYS A 250 9.86 -7.13 -31.44
CA LYS A 250 8.66 -7.37 -30.61
C LYS A 250 8.85 -7.00 -29.13
N TYR A 251 10.06 -7.16 -28.61
CA TYR A 251 10.39 -6.83 -27.22
C TYR A 251 10.52 -5.32 -27.06
N ILE A 252 11.15 -4.63 -28.00
CA ILE A 252 11.22 -3.16 -28.02
C ILE A 252 9.84 -2.55 -28.14
N ASP A 253 8.98 -3.04 -29.03
CA ASP A 253 7.62 -2.53 -29.16
C ASP A 253 6.82 -2.69 -27.85
N THR A 254 7.10 -3.76 -27.10
CA THR A 254 6.53 -3.95 -25.76
C THR A 254 7.06 -2.92 -24.75
N ILE A 255 8.35 -2.59 -24.81
CA ILE A 255 8.96 -1.54 -23.98
C ILE A 255 8.39 -0.16 -24.34
N LEU A 256 8.32 0.18 -25.62
CA LEU A 256 7.82 1.47 -26.11
C LEU A 256 6.38 1.73 -25.65
N ARG A 257 5.53 0.69 -25.64
CA ARG A 257 4.16 0.78 -25.08
C ARG A 257 4.10 1.13 -23.59
N LYS A 258 5.20 0.98 -22.84
CA LYS A 258 5.31 1.39 -21.43
C LYS A 258 5.84 2.80 -21.24
N CYS A 259 6.44 3.40 -22.27
CA CYS A 259 6.90 4.77 -22.24
C CYS A 259 5.72 5.76 -22.23
N PRO A 260 5.91 6.99 -21.71
CA PRO A 260 4.90 8.05 -21.82
C PRO A 260 4.62 8.42 -23.29
N VAL A 261 3.41 8.91 -23.56
CA VAL A 261 2.94 9.20 -24.93
C VAL A 261 3.83 10.26 -25.60
N GLU A 262 4.31 11.22 -24.83
CA GLU A 262 5.19 12.30 -25.29
C GLU A 262 6.51 11.76 -25.86
N TYR A 263 7.02 10.65 -25.33
CA TYR A 263 8.25 10.00 -25.82
C TYR A 263 7.95 9.03 -26.96
N GLN A 264 6.79 8.37 -26.96
CA GLN A 264 6.37 7.49 -28.05
C GLN A 264 6.28 8.25 -29.38
N GLU A 265 5.67 9.43 -29.38
CA GLU A 265 5.52 10.26 -30.58
C GLU A 265 6.87 10.79 -31.10
N LYS A 266 7.76 11.22 -30.18
CA LYS A 266 9.11 11.68 -30.52
C LYS A 266 9.99 10.58 -31.11
N MET A 267 9.83 9.34 -30.63
CA MET A 267 10.56 8.18 -31.16
C MET A 267 9.99 7.70 -32.50
N GLY A 268 8.66 7.74 -32.67
CA GLY A 268 8.00 7.35 -33.91
C GLY A 268 8.36 8.23 -35.10
N ARG A 269 8.42 9.56 -34.91
CA ARG A 269 8.76 10.51 -35.98
C ARG A 269 10.20 10.42 -36.51
N ASN A 270 11.14 9.93 -35.71
CA ASN A 270 12.55 9.84 -36.10
C ASN A 270 12.92 8.50 -36.78
N MET A 271 12.01 7.53 -36.81
CA MET A 271 12.24 6.21 -37.42
C MET A 271 11.99 6.18 -38.93
N ASP A 272 11.32 7.20 -39.48
CA ASP A 272 10.93 7.25 -40.90
C ASP A 272 12.07 7.74 -41.83
N ASP A 273 13.15 8.30 -41.27
CA ASP A 273 14.24 8.96 -42.03
C ASP A 273 15.53 8.13 -42.16
N TYR A 274 15.55 6.85 -41.74
CA TYR A 274 16.81 6.09 -41.72
C TYR A 274 17.10 5.39 -43.06
N GLU A 275 17.87 6.08 -43.91
CA GLU A 275 18.53 5.49 -45.08
C GLU A 275 19.58 4.44 -44.66
N ASP A 276 19.68 3.40 -45.50
CA ASP A 276 20.47 2.18 -45.33
C ASP A 276 21.98 2.47 -45.46
N PHE A 277 22.58 3.16 -44.48
CA PHE A 277 24.03 3.41 -44.44
C PHE A 277 24.76 2.28 -43.68
N ASP A 278 25.50 1.50 -44.48
CA ASP A 278 26.58 0.55 -44.21
C ASP A 278 26.77 -0.08 -42.81
N ASP A 279 26.93 -1.41 -42.90
CA ASP A 279 27.44 -2.47 -42.03
C ASP A 279 28.50 -2.09 -40.96
N LYS A 280 28.21 -1.11 -40.10
CA LYS A 280 28.84 -1.06 -38.78
C LYS A 280 28.27 -2.22 -37.97
N GLN A 281 29.18 -3.06 -37.50
CA GLN A 281 29.00 -4.23 -36.66
C GLN A 281 28.03 -3.97 -35.50
N ASN A 282 26.72 -3.97 -35.78
CA ASN A 282 25.68 -3.67 -34.82
C ASN A 282 25.68 -4.80 -33.79
N THR A 283 26.30 -4.55 -32.65
CA THR A 283 26.27 -5.47 -31.52
C THR A 283 24.85 -5.43 -30.96
N TYR A 284 24.02 -6.36 -31.43
CA TYR A 284 22.64 -6.44 -30.98
C TYR A 284 22.60 -6.70 -29.47
N PRO A 285 21.74 -5.98 -28.74
CA PRO A 285 21.61 -6.20 -27.31
C PRO A 285 21.04 -7.59 -27.03
N SER A 286 21.54 -8.23 -25.98
CA SER A 286 21.02 -9.54 -25.54
C SER A 286 19.60 -9.40 -24.97
N GLU A 287 18.81 -10.48 -25.04
CA GLU A 287 17.47 -10.54 -24.45
C GLU A 287 17.49 -10.19 -22.94
N LYS A 288 18.53 -10.61 -22.21
CA LYS A 288 18.71 -10.25 -20.79
C LYS A 288 18.87 -8.74 -20.59
N SER A 289 19.58 -8.06 -21.49
CA SER A 289 19.72 -6.60 -21.46
C SER A 289 18.35 -5.93 -21.68
N LEU A 290 17.56 -6.42 -22.65
CA LEU A 290 16.22 -5.90 -22.92
C LEU A 290 15.25 -6.11 -21.74
N VAL A 291 15.34 -7.26 -21.06
CA VAL A 291 14.56 -7.51 -19.83
C VAL A 291 14.95 -6.54 -18.72
N LYS A 292 16.25 -6.23 -18.57
CA LYS A 292 16.73 -5.24 -17.59
C LYS A 292 16.24 -3.83 -17.93
N LEU A 293 16.35 -3.42 -19.20
CA LEU A 293 15.86 -2.14 -19.69
C LEU A 293 14.35 -2.00 -19.49
N HIS A 294 13.58 -3.04 -19.83
CA HIS A 294 12.14 -3.06 -19.59
C HIS A 294 11.79 -2.92 -18.10
N LYS A 295 12.53 -3.59 -17.21
CA LYS A 295 12.38 -3.43 -15.75
C LYS A 295 12.67 -1.98 -15.31
N GLN A 296 13.72 -1.36 -15.84
CA GLN A 296 14.05 0.04 -15.55
C GLN A 296 12.96 0.99 -16.03
N VAL A 297 12.48 0.84 -17.27
CA VAL A 297 11.38 1.65 -17.82
C VAL A 297 10.12 1.55 -16.95
N ILE A 298 9.70 0.35 -16.55
CA ILE A 298 8.53 0.16 -15.67
C ILE A 298 8.72 0.94 -14.36
N TYR A 299 9.88 0.81 -13.72
CA TYR A 299 10.16 1.46 -12.44
C TYR A 299 10.21 2.98 -12.56
N THR A 300 10.94 3.50 -13.55
CA THR A 300 11.15 4.93 -13.71
C THR A 300 9.87 5.65 -14.12
N VAL A 301 9.07 5.07 -15.03
CA VAL A 301 7.75 5.61 -15.40
C VAL A 301 6.79 5.61 -14.21
N GLN A 302 6.78 4.56 -13.39
CA GLN A 302 5.97 4.54 -12.17
C GLN A 302 6.42 5.59 -11.15
N ARG A 303 7.74 5.75 -10.97
CA ARG A 303 8.32 6.72 -10.04
C ARG A 303 7.99 8.15 -10.46
N HIS A 304 8.21 8.51 -11.73
CA HIS A 304 7.88 9.81 -12.29
C HIS A 304 6.39 10.15 -12.12
N ASN A 305 5.50 9.23 -12.49
CA ASN A 305 4.06 9.46 -12.32
C ASN A 305 3.68 9.64 -10.85
N ARG A 306 4.26 8.85 -9.94
CA ARG A 306 4.00 8.94 -8.50
C ARG A 306 4.45 10.29 -7.94
N THR A 307 5.69 10.70 -8.18
CA THR A 307 6.23 11.95 -7.65
C THR A 307 5.49 13.16 -8.23
N ARG A 308 5.14 13.12 -9.52
CA ARG A 308 4.32 14.16 -10.18
C ARG A 308 2.97 14.34 -9.51
N VAL A 309 2.22 13.25 -9.30
CA VAL A 309 0.89 13.31 -8.67
C VAL A 309 0.99 13.75 -7.20
N GLN A 310 1.95 13.20 -6.44
CA GLN A 310 2.15 13.59 -5.05
C GLN A 310 2.50 15.08 -4.92
N TRP A 311 3.33 15.60 -5.82
CA TRP A 311 3.69 17.00 -5.85
C TRP A 311 2.49 17.89 -6.17
N GLN A 312 1.67 17.51 -7.16
CA GLN A 312 0.44 18.24 -7.50
C GLN A 312 -0.55 18.28 -6.32
N MET A 313 -0.84 17.13 -5.69
CA MET A 313 -1.75 17.08 -4.54
C MET A 313 -1.27 17.96 -3.38
N LEU A 314 0.05 17.95 -3.12
CA LEU A 314 0.62 18.75 -2.04
C LEU A 314 0.64 20.26 -2.38
N LEU A 315 0.83 20.59 -3.66
CA LEU A 315 0.77 21.97 -4.14
C LEU A 315 -0.64 22.53 -4.03
N GLU A 316 -1.67 21.77 -4.40
CA GLU A 316 -3.07 22.14 -4.21
C GLU A 316 -3.40 22.38 -2.73
N GLN A 317 -2.88 21.53 -1.83
CA GLN A 317 -3.01 21.75 -0.39
C GLN A 317 -2.32 23.04 0.06
N ALA A 318 -1.14 23.35 -0.48
CA ALA A 318 -0.43 24.60 -0.17
C ALA A 318 -1.24 25.83 -0.63
N PHE A 319 -1.77 25.81 -1.85
CA PHE A 319 -2.61 26.89 -2.37
C PHE A 319 -3.87 27.08 -1.54
N HIS A 320 -4.55 26.00 -1.16
CA HIS A 320 -5.72 26.09 -0.28
C HIS A 320 -5.39 26.74 1.07
N LEU A 321 -4.27 26.35 1.70
CA LEU A 321 -3.85 26.94 2.97
C LEU A 321 -3.47 28.41 2.84
N GLU A 322 -2.86 28.80 1.72
CA GLU A 322 -2.53 30.19 1.42
C GLU A 322 -3.79 31.03 1.20
N ASP A 323 -4.78 30.49 0.49
CA ASP A 323 -6.10 31.12 0.33
C ASP A 323 -6.78 31.30 1.68
N VAL A 324 -6.77 30.30 2.56
CA VAL A 324 -7.32 30.42 3.92
C VAL A 324 -6.63 31.54 4.69
N ALA A 325 -5.28 31.59 4.68
CA ALA A 325 -4.53 32.62 5.39
C ALA A 325 -4.80 34.03 4.85
N LYS A 326 -4.89 34.20 3.52
CA LYS A 326 -5.24 35.49 2.89
C LYS A 326 -6.68 35.92 3.24
N ASN A 327 -7.63 35.01 3.20
CA ASN A 327 -9.03 35.32 3.52
C ASN A 327 -9.25 35.61 5.01
N GLU A 328 -8.49 34.97 5.92
CA GLU A 328 -8.55 35.26 7.36
C GLU A 328 -8.17 36.72 7.67
N THR A 329 -7.25 37.28 6.90
CA THR A 329 -6.83 38.69 7.02
C THR A 329 -7.70 39.66 6.21
N SER A 330 -8.57 39.16 5.34
CA SER A 330 -9.42 39.99 4.49
C SER A 330 -10.65 40.51 5.22
N SER A 331 -11.05 41.75 4.95
CA SER A 331 -12.30 42.32 5.44
C SER A 331 -13.54 41.83 4.66
N SER A 332 -13.34 41.15 3.52
CA SER A 332 -14.43 40.59 2.70
C SER A 332 -15.00 39.32 3.32
N ARG A 333 -16.32 39.23 3.51
CA ARG A 333 -17.02 38.01 3.97
C ARG A 333 -17.21 36.95 2.88
N GLN A 334 -16.39 37.00 1.84
CA GLN A 334 -16.41 36.08 0.71
C GLN A 334 -15.08 35.37 0.64
N PHE A 335 -15.11 34.04 0.57
CA PHE A 335 -13.91 33.24 0.37
C PHE A 335 -13.47 33.35 -1.09
N VAL A 336 -12.28 33.89 -1.32
CA VAL A 336 -11.69 34.07 -2.65
C VAL A 336 -10.55 33.08 -2.83
N HIS A 337 -10.59 32.32 -3.93
CA HIS A 337 -9.50 31.44 -4.33
C HIS A 337 -8.49 32.20 -5.21
N SER A 338 -7.19 32.02 -4.96
CA SER A 338 -6.14 32.62 -5.81
C SER A 338 -6.05 31.96 -7.19
N PHE A 339 -6.45 30.69 -7.29
CA PHE A 339 -6.44 29.92 -8.54
C PHE A 339 -7.83 29.31 -8.80
N ALA A 340 -8.19 29.17 -10.08
CA ALA A 340 -9.43 28.49 -10.45
C ALA A 340 -9.36 27.01 -10.04
N LEU A 341 -10.38 26.52 -9.32
CA LEU A 341 -10.50 25.11 -8.97
C LEU A 341 -10.52 24.25 -10.25
N LEU A 342 -9.63 23.26 -10.31
CA LEU A 342 -9.49 22.38 -11.48
C LEU A 342 -10.75 21.51 -11.73
N GLU A 343 -11.56 21.28 -10.69
CA GLU A 343 -12.84 20.59 -10.77
C GLU A 343 -13.98 21.54 -10.36
N PRO A 344 -15.04 21.69 -11.19
CA PRO A 344 -16.21 22.47 -10.79
C PRO A 344 -16.89 21.79 -9.61
N ALA A 345 -17.09 22.53 -8.52
CA ALA A 345 -17.80 22.03 -7.33
C ALA A 345 -19.11 21.36 -7.74
N SER A 346 -19.30 20.11 -7.30
CA SER A 346 -20.52 19.33 -7.55
C SER A 346 -21.74 20.11 -7.07
N TRP A 347 -22.90 19.91 -7.70
CA TRP A 347 -24.13 20.60 -7.34
C TRP A 347 -24.47 20.47 -5.83
N PHE A 348 -24.18 19.30 -5.24
CA PHE A 348 -24.33 19.05 -3.82
C PHE A 348 -23.37 19.89 -2.95
N SER A 349 -22.11 20.05 -3.38
CA SER A 349 -21.14 20.91 -2.69
C SER A 349 -21.55 22.38 -2.75
N ARG A 350 -22.06 22.86 -3.90
CA ARG A 350 -22.56 24.24 -4.04
C ARG A 350 -23.78 24.53 -3.18
N TYR A 351 -24.61 23.51 -2.92
CA TYR A 351 -25.80 23.64 -2.08
C TYR A 351 -25.44 23.68 -0.58
N LEU A 352 -24.44 22.92 -0.15
CA LEU A 352 -24.00 22.85 1.25
C LEU A 352 -22.96 23.91 1.64
N TYR A 353 -22.08 24.28 0.71
CA TYR A 353 -21.00 25.24 0.93
C TYR A 353 -21.29 26.53 0.19
N THR A 354 -21.88 27.51 0.88
CA THR A 354 -21.97 28.88 0.37
C THR A 354 -20.64 29.60 0.61
N PRO A 355 -20.08 30.31 -0.38
CA PRO A 355 -18.80 31.03 -0.24
C PRO A 355 -18.87 32.26 0.70
N THR A 356 -20.05 32.58 1.24
CA THR A 356 -20.27 33.69 2.16
C THR A 356 -20.12 33.25 3.61
N VAL A 357 -19.08 33.73 4.29
CA VAL A 357 -18.84 33.39 5.70
C VAL A 357 -19.74 34.28 6.57
N GLY A 358 -20.70 33.67 7.29
CA GLY A 358 -21.51 34.35 8.30
C GLY A 358 -23.03 34.42 8.09
N ARG A 359 -23.66 33.52 7.32
CA ARG A 359 -25.10 33.24 7.48
C ARG A 359 -25.27 31.91 8.23
N PRO A 360 -26.04 31.84 9.33
CA PRO A 360 -26.43 30.56 9.88
C PRO A 360 -27.25 29.82 8.81
N ALA A 361 -26.88 28.57 8.54
CA ALA A 361 -27.71 27.65 7.77
C ALA A 361 -28.96 27.31 8.61
N VAL A 362 -29.89 28.26 8.70
CA VAL A 362 -31.25 28.00 9.17
C VAL A 362 -31.96 27.34 8.00
N HIS A 363 -31.96 26.01 7.97
CA HIS A 363 -33.06 25.18 7.44
C HIS A 363 -32.75 23.69 7.71
N PHE A 364 -32.63 23.32 8.99
CA PHE A 364 -33.09 22.01 9.44
C PHE A 364 -34.54 22.20 9.89
N LEU A 365 -35.47 22.10 8.94
CA LEU A 365 -36.88 21.92 9.23
C LEU A 365 -37.19 20.42 9.11
N LEU A 366 -37.49 19.84 10.27
CA LEU A 366 -38.39 18.73 10.51
C LEU A 366 -39.25 18.30 9.30
N SER A 367 -39.16 17.03 8.92
CA SER A 367 -40.35 16.18 8.73
C SER A 367 -39.96 14.71 8.61
N THR A 368 -40.54 13.95 9.55
CA THR A 368 -40.78 12.49 9.63
C THR A 368 -39.60 11.55 9.68
#